data_AF-A0A2V8S5F1-F1
#
_entry.id   AF-A0A2V8S5F1-F1
#
_cell.length_a   1.000
_cell.length_b   1.000
_cell.length_c   1.000
_cell.angle_alpha   90.00
_cell.angle_beta   90.00
_cell.angle_gamma   90.00
#
_symmetry.space_group_name_H-M   'P 1'
#
loop_
_entity.id
_entity.type
_entity.pdbx_description
1 polymer ?
#
loop_
_entity_poly.entity_id
_entity_poly.type
_entity_poly.pdbx_seq_one_letter_code
_entity_poly.pdbx_strand_id
1 'polypeptide(L)'
;MPTKMLIKTAAPLAAIVIFLCFGAQGVPGQVASGEILPSGQKSDGCTLIAEGKIHDCCVAHDKEYFQGGTRHQRRNSDKRLYECVCRKGGWDRFFAPFIWVGVRIGGLPFLPTKFRWGFGTRLKGYAKRWSVEKSPNDP
;
A
#
# COMPACT_ATOMS: atom_id res chain seq x y z
N MET A 1 27.90 -47.43 36.98
CA MET A 1 26.43 -47.23 37.13
C MET A 1 26.23 -46.23 38.27
N PRO A 2 25.28 -45.27 38.24
CA PRO A 2 24.11 -45.16 37.37
C PRO A 2 23.88 -43.78 36.70
N THR A 3 22.95 -43.82 35.75
CA THR A 3 22.00 -42.78 35.28
C THR A 3 22.50 -41.51 34.58
N LYS A 4 22.43 -41.58 33.24
CA LYS A 4 22.27 -40.46 32.31
C LYS A 4 21.11 -39.57 32.75
N MET A 5 21.38 -38.32 33.10
CA MET A 5 20.35 -37.30 33.27
C MET A 5 20.09 -36.68 31.89
N LEU A 6 19.07 -37.21 31.20
CA LEU A 6 18.60 -36.70 29.92
C LEU A 6 17.79 -35.42 30.18
N ILE A 7 18.42 -34.25 30.06
CA ILE A 7 17.71 -32.97 30.04
C ILE A 7 16.96 -32.90 28.71
N LYS A 8 15.66 -33.23 28.72
CA LYS A 8 14.77 -32.96 27.61
C LYS A 8 14.49 -31.46 27.57
N THR A 9 15.30 -30.69 26.86
CA THR A 9 14.97 -29.31 26.51
C THR A 9 13.82 -29.32 25.51
N ALA A 10 12.58 -29.40 26.00
CA ALA A 10 11.39 -29.12 25.21
C ALA A 10 11.17 -27.59 25.13
N ALA A 11 12.16 -26.88 24.61
CA ALA A 11 11.95 -25.58 23.96
C ALA A 11 11.62 -25.88 22.48
N PRO A 12 11.00 -25.01 21.66
CA PRO A 12 10.31 -23.74 21.88
C PRO A 12 8.95 -23.71 21.13
N LEU A 13 8.43 -24.88 20.73
CA LEU A 13 7.35 -25.00 19.74
C LEU A 13 6.03 -24.42 20.22
N ALA A 14 5.69 -24.59 21.51
CA ALA A 14 4.49 -24.02 22.09
C ALA A 14 4.49 -22.49 22.07
N ALA A 15 5.64 -21.85 22.31
CA ALA A 15 5.78 -20.39 22.26
C ALA A 15 5.67 -19.82 20.84
N ILE A 16 6.16 -20.56 19.83
CA ILE A 16 6.04 -20.20 18.41
C ILE A 16 4.58 -20.31 17.93
N VAL A 17 3.86 -21.35 18.36
CA VAL A 17 2.43 -21.51 18.03
C VAL A 17 1.59 -20.41 18.68
N ILE A 18 1.89 -20.01 19.91
CA ILE A 18 1.20 -18.89 20.58
C ILE A 18 1.47 -17.56 19.85
N PHE A 19 2.69 -17.32 19.39
CA PHE A 19 3.04 -16.11 18.62
C PHE A 19 2.35 -16.07 17.24
N LEU A 20 2.20 -17.22 16.58
CA LEU A 20 1.47 -17.35 15.31
C LEU A 20 -0.06 -17.23 15.48
N CYS A 21 -0.61 -17.66 16.63
CA CYS A 21 -2.04 -17.52 16.93
C CYS A 21 -2.43 -16.11 17.43
N PHE A 22 -1.54 -15.40 18.12
CA PHE A 22 -1.81 -14.02 18.57
C PHE A 22 -1.53 -12.94 17.50
N GLY A 23 -0.74 -13.25 16.46
CA GLY A 23 -0.51 -12.32 15.33
C GLY A 23 -1.74 -12.04 14.45
N ALA A 24 -2.85 -12.74 14.67
CA ALA A 24 -4.11 -12.56 13.93
C ALA A 24 -5.14 -11.69 14.65
N GLN A 25 -4.85 -11.18 15.87
CA GLN A 25 -5.72 -10.19 16.50
C GLN A 25 -5.52 -8.85 15.76
N GLY A 26 -6.41 -8.61 14.79
CA GLY A 26 -6.48 -7.36 14.06
C GLY A 26 -6.40 -6.18 15.01
N VAL A 27 -5.48 -5.26 14.71
CA VAL A 27 -5.27 -4.03 15.46
C VAL A 27 -6.61 -3.28 15.51
N PRO A 28 -7.27 -3.11 16.67
CA PRO A 28 -8.52 -2.39 16.73
C PRO A 28 -8.22 -0.90 16.60
N GLY A 29 -8.49 -0.31 15.43
CA GLY A 29 -8.31 1.14 15.24
C GLY A 29 -8.17 1.70 13.83
N GLN A 30 -8.62 1.02 12.78
CA GLN A 30 -8.67 1.61 11.42
C GLN A 30 -10.11 1.98 11.06
N VAL A 31 -10.57 3.14 11.54
CA VAL A 31 -11.74 3.77 10.94
C VAL A 31 -11.26 4.46 9.66
N ALA A 32 -11.40 3.78 8.53
CA ALA A 32 -11.12 4.36 7.22
C ALA A 32 -12.08 5.55 7.00
N SER A 33 -11.53 6.76 7.14
CA SER A 33 -12.22 8.03 6.89
C SER A 33 -12.40 8.20 5.38
N GLY A 34 -13.34 7.46 4.81
CA GLY A 34 -13.45 7.48 3.36
C GLY A 34 -14.12 8.73 2.85
N GLU A 35 -13.30 9.60 2.27
CA GLU A 35 -13.75 10.71 1.45
C GLU A 35 -14.29 10.16 0.11
N ILE A 36 -15.46 10.64 -0.32
CA ILE A 36 -16.12 10.16 -1.54
C ILE A 36 -15.40 10.76 -2.75
N LEU A 37 -14.80 9.89 -3.56
CA LEU A 37 -14.21 10.26 -4.84
C LEU A 37 -15.30 10.76 -5.82
N PRO A 38 -14.97 11.57 -6.85
CA PRO A 38 -15.94 12.17 -7.77
C PRO A 38 -16.89 11.20 -8.50
N SER A 39 -16.60 9.90 -8.45
CA SER A 39 -17.39 8.80 -9.01
C SER A 39 -18.36 8.13 -8.03
N GLY A 40 -18.41 8.59 -6.79
CA GLY A 40 -19.15 7.92 -5.71
C GLY A 40 -18.40 6.75 -5.06
N GLN A 41 -17.13 6.52 -5.42
CA GLN A 41 -16.29 5.48 -4.78
C GLN A 41 -15.64 6.04 -3.51
N LYS A 42 -15.69 5.29 -2.41
CA LYS A 42 -15.06 5.68 -1.14
C LYS A 42 -13.54 5.52 -1.28
N SER A 43 -12.76 6.60 -1.10
CA SER A 43 -11.31 6.48 -0.87
C SER A 43 -11.13 5.65 0.39
N ASP A 44 -10.32 4.60 0.33
CA ASP A 44 -9.96 3.79 1.50
C ASP A 44 -8.70 4.33 2.19
N GLY A 45 -8.22 5.50 1.74
CA GLY A 45 -7.09 6.22 2.30
C GLY A 45 -5.82 5.38 2.22
N CYS A 46 -5.05 5.26 3.30
CA CYS A 46 -3.83 4.47 3.24
C CYS A 46 -4.15 2.98 3.44
N THR A 47 -4.64 2.31 2.38
CA THR A 47 -5.15 0.91 2.38
C THR A 47 -4.31 -0.11 3.17
N LEU A 48 -2.99 0.09 3.24
CA LEU A 48 -2.04 -0.86 3.84
C LEU A 48 -1.17 -0.26 4.96
N ILE A 49 -1.46 0.96 5.41
CA ILE A 49 -0.61 1.72 6.33
C ILE A 49 -1.49 2.36 7.40
N ALA A 50 -0.99 2.47 8.63
CA ALA A 50 -1.67 3.22 9.68
C ALA A 50 -1.84 4.69 9.23
N GLU A 51 -3.07 5.13 8.99
CA GLU A 51 -3.38 6.37 8.26
C GLU A 51 -2.94 7.65 8.96
N GLY A 52 -2.99 7.69 10.30
CA GLY A 52 -2.41 8.74 11.15
C GLY A 52 -2.44 10.15 10.54
N LYS A 53 -1.25 10.74 10.36
CA LYS A 53 -1.08 12.11 9.81
C LYS A 53 -1.02 12.17 8.28
N ILE A 54 -0.96 11.02 7.61
CA ILE A 54 -0.74 10.90 6.16
C ILE A 54 -2.03 10.67 5.39
N HIS A 55 -3.17 10.55 6.08
CA HIS A 55 -4.47 10.26 5.49
C HIS A 55 -4.80 11.20 4.30
N ASP A 56 -4.62 12.52 4.45
CA ASP A 56 -4.89 13.48 3.39
C ASP A 56 -3.95 13.35 2.18
N CYS A 57 -2.70 12.89 2.40
CA CYS A 57 -1.79 12.53 1.31
C CYS A 57 -2.32 11.35 0.50
N CYS A 58 -2.86 10.32 1.18
CA CYS A 58 -3.42 9.13 0.54
C CYS A 58 -4.72 9.46 -0.20
N VAL A 59 -5.63 10.24 0.38
CA VAL A 59 -6.86 10.69 -0.29
C VAL A 59 -6.57 11.50 -1.56
N ALA A 60 -5.57 12.38 -1.52
CA ALA A 60 -5.15 13.12 -2.72
C ALA A 60 -4.60 12.20 -3.81
N HIS A 61 -3.79 11.19 -3.42
CA HIS A 61 -3.25 10.19 -4.34
C HIS A 61 -4.34 9.32 -4.96
N ASP A 62 -5.32 8.87 -4.17
CA ASP A 62 -6.46 8.07 -4.62
C ASP A 62 -7.29 8.77 -5.69
N LYS A 63 -7.45 10.10 -5.59
CA LYS A 63 -8.17 10.90 -6.60
C LYS A 63 -7.48 10.81 -7.97
N GLU A 64 -6.17 10.96 -7.99
CA GLU A 64 -5.39 10.85 -9.23
C GLU A 64 -5.36 9.41 -9.74
N TYR A 65 -5.20 8.44 -8.83
CA TYR A 65 -5.21 7.01 -9.15
C TYR A 65 -6.56 6.52 -9.67
N PHE A 66 -7.67 7.08 -9.19
CA PHE A 66 -9.00 6.81 -9.69
C PHE A 66 -9.13 7.25 -11.16
N GLN A 67 -8.72 8.48 -11.47
CA GLN A 67 -8.75 9.04 -12.82
C GLN A 67 -7.82 8.28 -13.78
N GLY A 68 -6.65 7.88 -13.29
CA GLY A 68 -5.60 7.28 -14.11
C GLY A 68 -5.00 8.28 -15.11
N GLY A 69 -4.34 7.77 -16.14
CA GLY A 69 -3.66 8.61 -17.14
C GLY A 69 -2.37 7.99 -17.66
N THR A 70 -1.45 8.84 -18.09
CA THR A 70 -0.16 8.44 -18.67
C THR A 70 0.78 7.85 -17.62
N ARG A 71 1.82 7.13 -18.05
CA ARG A 71 2.85 6.61 -17.12
C ARG A 71 3.61 7.73 -16.41
N HIS A 72 3.78 8.88 -17.07
CA HIS A 72 4.40 10.06 -16.48
C HIS A 72 3.50 10.67 -15.40
N GLN A 73 2.19 10.78 -15.66
CA GLN A 73 1.21 11.22 -14.66
C GLN A 73 1.22 10.29 -13.43
N ARG A 74 1.28 8.96 -13.62
CA ARG A 74 1.45 8.02 -12.51
C ARG A 74 2.72 8.30 -11.69
N ARG A 75 3.87 8.43 -12.37
CA ARG A 75 5.15 8.74 -11.70
C ARG A 75 5.06 10.04 -10.89
N ASN A 76 4.40 11.07 -11.42
CA ASN A 76 4.22 12.34 -10.73
C ASN A 76 3.25 12.24 -9.54
N SER A 77 2.17 11.47 -9.68
CA SER A 77 1.25 11.14 -8.57
C SER A 77 2.01 10.49 -7.41
N ASP A 78 2.81 9.45 -7.71
CA ASP A 78 3.60 8.72 -6.71
C ASP A 78 4.65 9.61 -6.04
N LYS A 79 5.28 10.51 -6.82
CA LYS A 79 6.23 11.49 -6.31
C LYS A 79 5.56 12.48 -5.36
N ARG A 80 4.38 13.01 -5.71
CA ARG A 80 3.61 13.92 -4.84
C ARG A 80 3.20 13.25 -3.53
N LEU A 81 2.81 11.97 -3.58
CA LEU A 81 2.53 11.20 -2.36
C LEU A 81 3.76 11.12 -1.46
N TYR A 82 4.91 10.73 -2.02
CA TYR A 82 6.17 10.67 -1.28
C TYR A 82 6.52 12.02 -0.62
N GLU A 83 6.47 13.11 -1.37
CA GLU A 83 6.76 14.45 -0.87
C GLU A 83 5.76 14.91 0.19
N CYS A 84 4.47 14.57 0.04
CA CYS A 84 3.45 14.85 1.03
C CYS A 84 3.75 14.13 2.36
N VAL A 85 4.02 12.82 2.32
CA VAL A 85 4.34 12.01 3.50
C VAL A 85 5.62 12.53 4.19
N CYS A 86 6.66 12.85 3.42
CA CYS A 86 7.90 13.44 3.96
C CYS A 86 7.64 14.74 4.74
N ARG A 87 6.71 15.59 4.26
CA ARG A 87 6.34 16.85 4.91
C ARG A 87 5.52 16.69 6.18
N LYS A 88 4.81 15.57 6.36
CA LYS A 88 4.07 15.29 7.60
C LYS A 88 4.99 15.13 8.83
N GLY A 89 6.27 14.82 8.60
CA GLY A 89 7.28 14.73 9.63
C GLY A 89 7.07 13.54 10.58
N GLY A 90 7.78 13.55 11.71
CA GLY A 90 7.69 12.47 12.70
C GLY A 90 8.08 11.09 12.16
N TRP A 91 7.37 10.05 12.62
CA TRP A 91 7.59 8.66 12.20
C TRP A 91 7.13 8.40 10.77
N ASP A 92 6.12 9.13 10.28
CA ASP A 92 5.53 8.94 8.95
C ASP A 92 6.55 9.14 7.82
N ARG A 93 7.47 10.12 7.98
CA ARG A 93 8.50 10.41 6.98
C ARG A 93 9.43 9.21 6.71
N PHE A 94 9.66 8.36 7.72
CA PHE A 94 10.51 7.18 7.58
C PHE A 94 9.84 6.11 6.73
N PHE A 95 8.50 6.09 6.70
CA PHE A 95 7.74 5.18 5.86
C PHE A 95 7.61 5.64 4.42
N ALA A 96 7.82 6.93 4.11
CA ALA A 96 7.64 7.49 2.76
C ALA A 96 8.29 6.65 1.63
N PRO A 97 9.55 6.15 1.75
CA PRO A 97 10.15 5.30 0.73
C PRO A 97 9.41 3.97 0.54
N PHE A 98 8.94 3.36 1.63
CA PHE A 98 8.17 2.11 1.59
C PHE A 98 6.79 2.33 0.96
N ILE A 99 6.12 3.44 1.30
CA ILE A 99 4.86 3.84 0.66
C ILE A 99 5.08 3.98 -0.85
N TRP A 100 6.13 4.68 -1.25
CA TRP A 100 6.46 4.90 -2.65
C TRP A 100 6.68 3.57 -3.38
N VAL A 101 7.54 2.67 -2.86
CA VAL A 101 7.75 1.34 -3.47
C VAL A 101 6.43 0.56 -3.57
N GLY A 102 5.62 0.58 -2.51
CA GLY A 102 4.31 -0.08 -2.45
C GLY A 102 3.38 0.37 -3.57
N VAL A 103 3.22 1.68 -3.79
CA VAL A 103 2.34 2.20 -4.85
C VAL A 103 2.92 1.99 -6.26
N ARG A 104 4.26 1.97 -6.40
CA ARG A 104 4.91 1.69 -7.69
C ARG A 104 4.63 0.27 -8.17
N ILE A 105 4.65 -0.70 -7.26
CA ILE A 105 4.44 -2.13 -7.54
C ILE A 105 2.94 -2.45 -7.51
N GLY A 106 2.28 -2.24 -6.37
CA GLY A 106 0.87 -2.60 -6.18
C GLY A 106 -0.11 -1.75 -6.99
N GLY A 107 0.30 -0.54 -7.41
CA GLY A 107 -0.48 0.36 -8.24
C GLY A 107 -0.39 0.08 -9.74
N LEU A 108 0.19 -1.04 -10.17
CA LEU A 108 0.31 -1.36 -11.59
C LEU A 108 -1.07 -1.64 -12.20
N PRO A 109 -1.38 -1.15 -13.42
CA PRO A 109 -2.75 -1.18 -13.94
C PRO A 109 -3.30 -2.56 -14.25
N PHE A 110 -2.42 -3.53 -14.51
CA PHE A 110 -2.79 -4.90 -14.84
C PHE A 110 -2.95 -5.77 -13.59
N LEU A 111 -2.51 -5.30 -12.42
CA LEU A 111 -2.70 -6.05 -11.18
C LEU A 111 -4.17 -6.00 -10.75
N PRO A 112 -4.70 -7.09 -10.18
CA PRO A 112 -6.07 -7.14 -9.66
C PRO A 112 -6.21 -6.41 -8.31
N THR A 113 -5.48 -5.33 -8.10
CA THR A 113 -5.56 -4.51 -6.88
C THR A 113 -6.70 -3.49 -7.00
N LYS A 114 -7.34 -3.21 -5.87
CA LYS A 114 -8.44 -2.24 -5.79
C LYS A 114 -7.98 -0.80 -6.01
N PHE A 115 -6.72 -0.52 -5.66
CA PHE A 115 -6.03 0.77 -5.78
C PHE A 115 -5.05 0.83 -6.99
N ARG A 116 -5.29 0.06 -8.06
CA ARG A 116 -4.43 0.12 -9.27
C ARG A 116 -4.59 1.45 -10.01
N TRP A 117 -3.56 1.92 -10.70
CA TRP A 117 -3.65 3.11 -11.54
C TRP A 117 -4.81 3.01 -12.54
N GLY A 118 -5.72 3.99 -12.51
CA GLY A 118 -6.95 4.04 -13.30
C GLY A 118 -8.08 3.13 -12.84
N PHE A 119 -8.13 2.74 -11.56
CA PHE A 119 -9.12 1.78 -11.06
C PHE A 119 -10.58 2.20 -11.25
N GLY A 120 -10.82 3.50 -11.39
CA GLY A 120 -12.12 4.11 -11.69
C GLY A 120 -12.56 4.02 -13.16
N THR A 121 -11.63 3.75 -14.06
CA THR A 121 -11.93 3.59 -15.48
C THR A 121 -12.24 2.13 -15.79
N ARG A 122 -13.30 1.88 -16.56
CA ARG A 122 -13.63 0.53 -17.02
C ARG A 122 -12.40 -0.01 -17.77
N LEU A 123 -11.88 -1.18 -17.36
CA LEU A 123 -10.66 -1.84 -17.88
C LEU A 123 -10.47 -1.81 -19.41
N LYS A 124 -11.56 -1.62 -20.16
CA LYS A 124 -11.62 -1.56 -21.63
C LYS A 124 -10.75 -0.49 -22.29
N GLY A 125 -10.31 0.56 -21.58
CA GLY A 125 -9.51 1.65 -22.17
C GLY A 125 -8.01 1.65 -21.85
N TYR A 126 -7.59 0.87 -20.84
CA TYR A 126 -6.29 1.09 -20.19
C TYR A 126 -5.11 0.50 -20.94
N ALA A 127 -5.24 -0.76 -21.38
CA ALA A 127 -4.25 -1.42 -22.22
C ALA A 127 -3.98 -0.62 -23.50
N LYS A 128 -5.01 0.06 -24.04
CA LYS A 128 -4.93 0.87 -25.27
C LYS A 128 -4.25 2.22 -25.05
N ARG A 129 -4.33 2.82 -23.86
CA ARG A 129 -3.64 4.10 -23.56
C ARG A 129 -2.19 3.91 -23.12
N TRP A 130 -1.92 2.88 -22.32
CA TRP A 130 -0.56 2.50 -21.93
C TRP A 130 0.33 2.09 -23.10
N SER A 131 -0.25 1.51 -24.16
CA SER A 131 0.47 1.11 -25.37
C SER A 131 0.70 2.25 -26.36
N VAL A 132 -0.13 3.29 -26.34
CA VAL A 132 -0.01 4.46 -27.22
C VAL A 132 1.09 5.43 -26.77
N GLU A 133 1.43 5.44 -25.47
CA GLU A 133 2.45 6.33 -24.92
C GLU A 133 3.70 5.56 -24.47
N LYS A 134 4.33 4.87 -25.41
CA LYS A 134 5.76 4.56 -25.27
C LYS A 134 6.51 5.89 -25.27
N SER A 135 6.98 6.29 -24.09
CA SER A 135 7.84 7.46 -23.88
C SER A 135 9.04 7.40 -24.84
N PRO A 136 9.31 8.45 -25.65
CA PRO A 136 10.47 8.50 -26.54
C PRO A 136 11.83 8.37 -25.82
N ASN A 137 11.85 8.55 -24.50
CA ASN A 137 13.06 8.57 -23.66
C ASN A 137 12.95 7.67 -22.42
N ASP A 138 12.31 6.51 -22.53
CA ASP A 138 12.45 5.46 -21.50
C ASP A 138 13.73 4.65 -21.82
N PRO A 139 14.74 4.56 -20.94
CA PRO A 139 15.84 3.61 -21.12
C PRO A 139 15.34 2.16 -21.06
#